data_AF-A0A2Z3GHL6-F1
#
_entry.id   AF-A0A2Z3GHL6-F1
#
_cell.length_a   1.000
_cell.length_b   1.000
_cell.length_c   1.000
_cell.angle_alpha   90.00
_cell.angle_beta   90.00
_cell.angle_gamma   90.00
#
_symmetry.space_group_name_H-M   'P 1'
#
loop_
_entity.id
_entity.type
_entity.pdbx_description
1 polymer ?
#
loop_
_entity_poly.entity_id
_entity_poly.type
_entity_poly.pdbx_seq_one_letter_code
_entity_poly.pdbx_strand_id
1 'polypeptide(L)' 'MQRATYLPHREGSAVQLPSGEACTRQPRLRHARLRWPIARCIRYATCTAENSYLRFLPDIYGRDAAIRRGLLSPAR' A
#
# COMPACT_ATOMS: atom_id res chain seq x y z
N MET A 1 -14.44 3.47 -2.65
CA MET A 1 -13.82 4.11 -1.47
C MET A 1 -14.00 3.24 -0.22
N GLN A 2 -13.23 2.16 -0.04
CA GLN A 2 -13.41 1.22 1.09
C GLN A 2 -12.33 1.32 2.19
N ARG A 3 -11.23 2.05 1.95
CA ARG A 3 -10.08 2.07 2.87
C ARG A 3 -10.22 3.06 4.05
N ALA A 4 -10.94 4.17 3.86
CA ALA A 4 -11.03 5.22 4.87
C ALA A 4 -11.89 4.82 6.09
N THR A 5 -12.88 3.93 5.90
CA THR A 5 -13.78 3.46 6.95
C THR A 5 -13.19 2.31 7.79
N TYR A 6 -12.21 1.59 7.25
CA TYR A 6 -11.63 0.41 7.91
C TYR A 6 -10.96 0.76 9.25
N LEU A 7 -10.19 1.85 9.29
CA LEU A 7 -9.45 2.25 10.48
C LEU A 7 -10.37 2.71 11.64
N PRO A 8 -11.37 3.60 11.43
CA PRO A 8 -12.34 3.93 12.48
C PRO A 8 -13.14 2.71 12.98
N HIS A 9 -13.57 1.84 12.08
CA HIS A 9 -14.37 0.66 12.43
C HIS A 9 -13.57 -0.33 13.28
N ARG A 10 -12.30 -0.59 12.92
CA ARG A 10 -11.40 -1.46 13.70
C ARG A 10 -11.20 -0.95 15.13
N GLU A 11 -11.25 0.36 15.32
CA GLU A 11 -11.06 1.04 16.61
C GLU A 11 -12.36 1.12 17.44
N GLY A 12 -13.42 0.44 17.03
CA GLY A 12 -14.73 0.49 17.68
C GLY A 12 -15.40 1.86 17.61
N SER A 13 -14.91 2.75 16.74
CA SER A 13 -15.46 4.09 16.57
C SER A 13 -16.50 4.06 15.46
N ALA A 14 -17.78 4.26 15.83
CA ALA A 14 -18.89 4.45 14.89
C ALA A 14 -18.86 5.85 14.23
N VAL A 15 -17.69 6.26 13.75
CA VAL A 15 -17.55 7.53 13.04
C VAL A 15 -18.22 7.37 11.67
N GLN A 16 -19.39 7.97 11.50
CA GLN A 16 -19.96 8.17 10.18
C GLN A 16 -19.05 9.14 9.41
N LEU A 17 -18.26 8.59 8.49
CA LEU A 17 -17.47 9.40 7.58
C LEU A 17 -18.43 10.06 6.57
N PRO A 18 -18.26 11.37 6.29
CA PRO A 18 -19.03 12.02 5.23
C PRO A 18 -18.79 11.32 3.89
N SER A 19 -19.80 11.37 3.02
CA SER A 19 -19.66 10.83 1.66
C SER A 19 -18.52 11.54 0.92
N GLY A 20 -17.94 10.85 -0.07
CA GLY A 20 -16.85 11.44 -0.86
C GLY A 20 -17.25 12.77 -1.51
N GLU A 21 -18.48 12.86 -2.02
CA GLU A 21 -19.02 14.10 -2.60
C GLU A 21 -19.16 15.24 -1.58
N ALA A 22 -19.56 14.93 -0.35
CA ALA A 22 -19.64 15.93 0.72
C ALA A 22 -18.24 16.44 1.11
N CYS A 23 -17.22 15.57 1.11
CA CYS A 23 -15.83 15.96 1.28
C CYS A 23 -15.31 16.85 0.13
N THR A 24 -15.68 16.55 -1.11
CA THR A 24 -15.28 17.38 -2.27
C THR A 24 -15.90 18.76 -2.20
N ARG A 25 -17.17 18.86 -1.81
CA ARG A 25 -17.87 20.15 -1.69
C ARG A 25 -17.37 21.00 -0.52
N GLN A 26 -16.97 20.38 0.58
CA GLN A 26 -16.43 21.09 1.75
C GLN A 26 -15.25 20.30 2.35
N PRO A 27 -14.03 20.54 1.84
CA PRO A 27 -12.85 19.86 2.37
C PRO A 27 -12.52 20.41 3.76
N ARG A 28 -13.01 19.71 4.79
CA ARG A 28 -12.64 19.98 6.18
C ARG A 28 -11.60 18.95 6.62
N LEU A 29 -10.44 19.42 7.04
CA LEU A 29 -9.39 18.57 7.60
C LEU A 29 -9.90 17.92 8.89
N ARG A 30 -9.81 16.58 8.96
CA ARG A 30 -10.18 15.80 10.14
C ARG A 30 -9.00 14.95 10.55
N HIS A 31 -8.57 15.10 11.79
CA HIS A 31 -7.53 14.25 12.38
C HIS A 31 -8.20 13.15 13.19
N ALA A 32 -7.74 11.92 13.05
CA ALA A 32 -8.13 10.80 13.88
C ALA A 32 -6.88 10.18 14.49
N ARG A 33 -6.90 9.95 15.81
CA ARG A 33 -5.86 9.18 16.49
C ARG A 33 -6.31 7.72 16.54
N LEU A 34 -5.41 6.82 16.17
CA LEU A 34 -5.59 5.39 16.37
C LEU A 34 -5.34 5.08 17.85
N ARG A 35 -6.19 4.25 18.48
CA ARG A 35 -5.97 3.83 19.87
C ARG A 35 -4.94 2.72 19.92
N TRP A 36 -4.90 1.86 18.91
CA TRP A 36 -3.95 0.76 18.79
C TRP A 36 -2.93 1.02 17.68
N PRO A 37 -1.64 0.73 17.92
CA PRO A 37 -0.64 0.85 16.88
C PRO A 37 -0.94 -0.11 15.72
N ILE A 38 -0.67 0.36 14.50
CA ILE A 38 -0.82 -0.44 13.28
C ILE A 38 0.54 -0.58 12.65
N ALA A 39 1.01 -1.82 12.53
CA ALA A 39 2.24 -2.12 11.83
C ALA A 39 2.11 -1.70 10.35
N ARG A 40 2.97 -0.78 9.92
CA ARG A 40 3.08 -0.38 8.52
C ARG A 40 4.44 -0.82 8.00
N CYS A 41 4.45 -1.87 7.18
CA CYS A 41 5.66 -2.34 6.52
C CYS A 41 5.69 -1.79 5.09
N ILE A 42 6.69 -0.95 4.80
CA ILE A 42 6.95 -0.48 3.43
C ILE A 42 8.09 -1.34 2.90
N ARG A 43 7.79 -2.15 1.89
CA ARG A 43 8.78 -3.00 1.21
C ARG A 43 8.86 -2.61 -0.25
N TYR A 44 10.07 -2.72 -0.78
CA TYR A 44 10.31 -2.69 -2.21
C TYR A 44 10.46 -4.12 -2.70
N ALA A 45 9.57 -4.54 -3.59
CA ALA A 45 9.62 -5.84 -4.24
C ALA A 45 9.27 -5.66 -5.71
N THR A 46 10.07 -6.27 -6.56
CA THR A 46 9.96 -6.32 -8.02
C THR A 46 9.48 -7.68 -8.51
N CYS A 47 9.33 -8.64 -7.59
CA CYS A 47 8.71 -9.93 -7.81
C CYS A 47 7.87 -10.29 -6.58
N THR A 48 6.62 -10.69 -6.79
CA THR A 48 5.66 -11.05 -5.75
C THR A 48 4.87 -12.28 -6.16
N ALA A 49 4.48 -13.13 -5.20
CA ALA A 49 3.52 -14.20 -5.45
C ALA A 49 2.10 -13.71 -5.12
N GLU A 50 1.19 -13.76 -6.08
CA GLU A 50 -0.22 -13.38 -5.93
C GLU A 50 -1.08 -14.51 -6.53
N ASN A 51 -2.01 -15.07 -5.76
CA ASN A 51 -2.88 -16.19 -6.17
C ASN A 51 -2.12 -17.40 -6.76
N SER A 52 -0.98 -17.76 -6.17
CA SER A 52 -0.08 -18.84 -6.64
C SER A 52 0.64 -18.54 -7.96
N TYR A 53 0.57 -17.31 -8.48
CA TYR A 53 1.32 -16.89 -9.66
C TYR A 53 2.40 -15.88 -9.30
N LEU A 54 3.55 -16.00 -9.97
CA LEU A 54 4.59 -14.96 -9.90
C LEU A 54 4.18 -13.76 -10.73
N ARG A 55 4.21 -12.59 -10.10
CA ARG A 55 3.98 -11.29 -10.71
C ARG A 55 5.25 -10.45 -10.60
N PHE A 56 5.74 -10.01 -11.74
CA PHE A 56 6.88 -9.10 -11.82
C PHE A 56 6.39 -7.66 -11.87
N LEU A 57 7.04 -6.80 -11.08
CA LEU A 57 6.75 -5.38 -10.95
C LEU A 57 7.95 -4.56 -11.48
N PRO A 58 7.75 -3.34 -11.97
CA PRO A 58 8.84 -2.53 -12.51
C PRO A 58 9.94 -2.21 -11.50
N ASP A 59 11.20 -2.38 -11.88
CA ASP A 59 12.38 -1.98 -11.10
C ASP A 59 12.66 -0.46 -11.23
N ILE A 60 11.78 0.37 -10.69
CA ILE A 60 11.87 1.83 -10.82
C ILE A 60 13.08 2.45 -10.10
N TYR A 61 13.68 1.74 -9.14
CA TYR A 61 14.87 2.20 -8.43
C TYR A 61 16.17 1.58 -8.94
N GLY A 62 16.12 0.74 -9.98
CA GLY A 62 17.30 0.10 -10.56
C GLY A 62 18.04 -0.86 -9.61
N ARG A 63 17.39 -1.32 -8.53
CA ARG A 63 18.03 -2.14 -7.49
C ARG A 63 18.30 -3.56 -7.97
N ASP A 64 17.55 -4.02 -8.96
CA ASP A 64 17.66 -5.38 -9.48
C ASP A 64 18.70 -5.48 -10.60
N ALA A 65 19.29 -4.36 -11.03
CA ALA A 65 20.28 -4.36 -12.10
C ALA A 65 21.48 -5.28 -11.81
N ALA A 66 21.87 -5.43 -10.55
CA ALA A 66 22.91 -6.38 -10.14
C ALA A 66 22.46 -7.85 -10.29
N ILE A 67 21.26 -8.17 -9.81
CA ILE A 67 20.66 -9.51 -9.91
C ILE A 67 20.47 -9.89 -11.38
N ARG A 68 19.92 -8.97 -12.18
CA ARG A 68 19.70 -9.18 -13.61
C ARG A 68 21.00 -9.45 -14.36
N ARG A 69 22.08 -8.74 -14.04
CA ARG A 69 23.41 -9.02 -14.60
C ARG A 69 23.91 -10.40 -14.20
N GLY A 70 23.80 -10.78 -12.92
CA GLY A 70 24.23 -12.09 -12.46
C GLY A 70 23.43 -13.27 -13.05
N LEU A 71 22.13 -13.09 -13.27
CA LEU A 71 21.24 -14.15 -13.77
C LEU A 71 21.17 -14.24 -15.30
N LEU A 72 21.33 -13.12 -16.01
CA LEU A 72 21.13 -13.04 -17.47
C LEU A 72 22.44 -12.85 -18.25
N SER A 73 23.58 -12.72 -17.58
CA SER A 73 24.86 -12.81 -18.28
C SER A 73 25.10 -14.24 -18.76
N PRO A 74 25.51 -14.45 -20.02
CA PRO A 74 25.85 -15.79 -20.50
C PRO A 74 26.99 -16.35 -19.65
N ALA A 75 26.86 -17.62 -19.26
CA ALA A 75 27.95 -18.35 -18.63
C ALA A 75 29.17 -18.30 -19.56
N ARG A 76 30.31 -17.91 -19.01
CA ARG A 76 31.57 -17.82 -19.75
C ARG A 76 32.12 -19.20 -20.05
#